data_AF-A0AAD8YCH9-F1
#
_entry.id   AF-A0AAD8YCH9-F1
#
_cell.length_a   1.000
_cell.length_b   1.000
_cell.length_c   1.000
_cell.angle_alpha   90.00
_cell.angle_beta   90.00
_cell.angle_gamma   90.00
#
_symmetry.space_group_name_H-M   'P 1'
#
loop_
_entity.id
_entity.type
_entity.pdbx_description
1 polymer ?
#
loop_
_entity_poly.entity_id
_entity_poly.type
_entity_poly.pdbx_seq_one_letter_code
_entity_poly.pdbx_strand_id
1 'polypeptide(L)'
;MKLALQLKRAIEAAVMLVHPDWASSGMVGEEVQAFSDFLVYALDSDSVLGHWSIAVFDEASGFVDVYRGRHYGKIYPPTKVMTRHGRGRKEQLQYKDCDVETKRANTLTLRYIPGHYQPLLPELTKMSNERRKASKAERCMIERR
;
A
#
# COMPACT_ATOMS: atom_id res chain seq x y z
N MET A 1 -3.87 -9.61 -14.93
CA MET A 1 -4.69 -8.91 -13.91
C MET A 1 -4.62 -9.57 -12.52
N LYS A 2 -3.44 -9.87 -11.96
CA LYS A 2 -3.34 -10.53 -10.63
C LYS A 2 -3.34 -9.54 -9.46
N LEU A 3 -2.72 -8.36 -9.64
CA LEU A 3 -2.52 -7.40 -8.56
C LEU A 3 -3.80 -6.70 -8.10
N ALA A 4 -4.68 -6.31 -9.02
CA ALA A 4 -5.94 -5.62 -8.71
C ALA A 4 -6.84 -6.45 -7.80
N LEU A 5 -7.03 -7.73 -8.17
CA LEU A 5 -7.85 -8.67 -7.40
C LEU A 5 -7.22 -8.99 -6.04
N GLN A 6 -5.90 -9.14 -5.98
CA GLN A 6 -5.19 -9.36 -4.71
C GLN A 6 -5.33 -8.16 -3.76
N LEU A 7 -5.25 -6.94 -4.30
CA LEU A 7 -5.41 -5.72 -3.52
C LEU A 7 -6.85 -5.56 -3.03
N LYS A 8 -7.84 -5.81 -3.89
CA LYS A 8 -9.26 -5.84 -3.52
C LYS A 8 -9.46 -6.75 -2.30
N ARG A 9 -9.00 -8.00 -2.41
CA ARG A 9 -9.09 -8.99 -1.34
C ARG A 9 -8.34 -8.59 -0.06
N ALA A 10 -7.18 -7.96 -0.19
CA ALA A 10 -6.40 -7.51 0.97
C ALA A 10 -7.11 -6.40 1.75
N ILE A 11 -7.71 -5.42 1.05
CA ILE A 11 -8.48 -4.34 1.66
C ILE A 11 -9.76 -4.89 2.27
N GLU A 12 -10.49 -5.77 1.57
CA GLU A 12 -11.68 -6.43 2.11
C GLU A 12 -11.35 -7.20 3.39
N ALA A 13 -10.27 -7.99 3.39
CA ALA A 13 -9.82 -8.70 4.58
C ALA A 13 -9.47 -7.75 5.74
N ALA A 14 -8.81 -6.61 5.45
CA ALA A 14 -8.49 -5.61 6.47
C ALA A 14 -9.75 -4.94 7.03
N VAL A 15 -10.73 -4.63 6.19
CA VAL A 15 -12.01 -4.05 6.62
C VAL A 15 -12.79 -5.05 7.47
N MET A 16 -12.83 -6.31 7.07
CA MET A 16 -13.47 -7.38 7.86
C MET A 16 -12.81 -7.61 9.22
N LEU A 17 -11.50 -7.35 9.35
CA LEU A 17 -10.82 -7.41 10.65
C LEU A 17 -11.28 -6.31 11.61
N VAL A 18 -11.63 -5.13 11.09
CA VAL A 18 -12.08 -3.99 11.90
C VAL A 18 -13.60 -4.01 12.11
N HIS A 19 -14.35 -4.47 11.11
CA HIS A 19 -15.81 -4.49 11.05
C HIS A 19 -16.34 -5.87 10.61
N PRO A 20 -16.28 -6.89 11.47
CA PRO A 20 -16.71 -8.24 11.13
C PRO A 20 -18.21 -8.34 10.81
N ASP A 21 -19.02 -7.44 11.35
CA ASP A 21 -20.46 -7.30 11.14
C ASP A 21 -20.85 -6.88 9.71
N TRP A 22 -19.91 -6.28 8.96
CA TRP A 22 -20.19 -5.77 7.61
C TRP A 22 -20.20 -6.86 6.53
N ALA A 23 -19.52 -7.97 6.80
CA ALA A 23 -19.61 -9.15 5.94
C ALA A 23 -21.00 -9.79 6.04
N SER A 24 -21.59 -9.82 7.24
CA SER A 24 -22.94 -10.36 7.44
C SER A 24 -24.05 -9.50 6.83
N SER A 25 -23.82 -8.20 6.65
CA SER A 25 -24.79 -7.28 6.04
C SER A 25 -24.62 -7.11 4.52
N GLY A 26 -23.64 -7.79 3.92
CA GLY A 26 -23.38 -7.71 2.48
C GLY A 26 -22.78 -6.38 2.01
N MET A 27 -22.26 -5.55 2.95
CA MET A 27 -21.62 -4.29 2.59
C MET A 27 -20.21 -4.48 2.02
N VAL A 28 -19.60 -5.65 2.20
CA VAL A 28 -18.27 -6.01 1.65
C VAL A 28 -18.40 -7.32 0.88
N GLY A 29 -17.85 -7.40 -0.35
CA GLY A 29 -17.94 -8.60 -1.19
C GLY A 29 -17.67 -8.39 -2.68
N GLU A 30 -17.72 -9.47 -3.45
CA GLU A 30 -17.37 -9.46 -4.88
C GLU A 30 -18.26 -8.51 -5.71
N GLU A 31 -19.53 -8.35 -5.33
CA GLU A 31 -20.50 -7.50 -6.05
C GLU A 31 -20.46 -6.02 -5.66
N VAL A 32 -19.64 -5.63 -4.69
CA VAL A 32 -19.64 -4.25 -4.18
C VAL A 32 -18.84 -3.34 -5.11
N GLN A 33 -19.55 -2.37 -5.73
CA GLN A 33 -18.98 -1.35 -6.62
C GLN A 33 -18.17 -0.26 -5.88
N ALA A 34 -18.36 -0.11 -4.56
CA ALA A 34 -17.84 0.97 -3.73
C ALA A 34 -16.44 0.70 -3.12
N PHE A 35 -15.53 0.05 -3.86
CA PHE A 35 -14.22 -0.36 -3.34
C PHE A 35 -13.40 0.78 -2.71
N SER A 36 -13.50 2.01 -3.23
CA SER A 36 -12.82 3.19 -2.65
C SER A 36 -13.30 3.53 -1.24
N ASP A 37 -14.56 3.29 -0.92
CA ASP A 37 -15.16 3.70 0.36
C ASP A 37 -14.59 2.89 1.53
N PHE A 38 -14.06 1.70 1.24
CA PHE A 38 -13.42 0.84 2.22
C PHE A 38 -11.93 1.16 2.46
N LEU A 39 -11.32 1.98 1.60
CA LEU A 39 -9.91 2.33 1.72
C LEU A 39 -9.62 3.00 3.06
N VAL A 40 -10.51 3.86 3.54
CA VAL A 40 -10.30 4.58 4.81
C VAL A 40 -10.12 3.62 6.00
N TYR A 41 -10.87 2.51 6.04
CA TYR A 41 -10.77 1.53 7.12
C TYR A 41 -9.50 0.70 7.02
N ALA A 42 -9.15 0.23 5.81
CA ALA A 42 -7.95 -0.55 5.61
C ALA A 42 -6.67 0.28 5.86
N LEU A 43 -6.68 1.55 5.44
CA LEU A 43 -5.58 2.49 5.60
C LEU A 43 -5.45 3.02 7.04
N ASP A 44 -6.53 2.99 7.82
CA ASP A 44 -6.54 3.32 9.25
C ASP A 44 -6.36 2.08 10.15
N SER A 45 -5.62 1.08 9.68
CA SER A 45 -5.30 -0.15 10.43
C SER A 45 -3.80 -0.27 10.72
N ASP A 46 -3.43 -1.14 11.67
CA ASP A 46 -2.04 -1.49 11.97
C ASP A 46 -1.45 -2.56 11.03
N SER A 47 -2.16 -2.88 9.94
CA SER A 47 -1.72 -3.81 8.91
C SER A 47 -0.71 -3.17 7.95
N VAL A 48 -0.16 -3.97 7.03
CA VAL A 48 0.72 -3.49 5.94
C VAL A 48 0.06 -2.36 5.13
N LEU A 49 -1.27 -2.42 4.93
CA LEU A 49 -1.99 -1.40 4.16
C LEU A 49 -1.96 -0.03 4.83
N GLY A 50 -1.91 0.03 6.17
CA GLY A 50 -1.76 1.29 6.91
C GLY A 50 -0.46 2.04 6.60
N HIS A 51 0.51 1.40 5.94
CA HIS A 51 1.77 2.01 5.53
C HIS A 51 1.75 2.54 4.09
N TRP A 52 0.65 2.38 3.37
CA TRP A 52 0.54 2.74 1.96
C TRP A 52 -0.16 4.09 1.75
N SER A 53 0.07 4.70 0.59
CA SER A 53 -0.71 5.83 0.09
C SER A 53 -1.34 5.38 -1.23
N ILE A 54 -2.63 5.65 -1.41
CA ILE A 54 -3.39 5.23 -2.59
C ILE A 54 -3.97 6.48 -3.25
N ALA A 55 -3.58 6.74 -4.50
CA ALA A 55 -4.16 7.80 -5.31
C ALA A 55 -5.14 7.17 -6.31
N VAL A 56 -6.41 7.58 -6.27
CA VAL A 56 -7.47 7.12 -7.15
C VAL A 56 -7.77 8.22 -8.15
N PHE A 57 -7.55 7.94 -9.43
CA PHE A 57 -7.85 8.82 -10.55
C PHE A 57 -9.20 8.40 -11.13
N ASP A 58 -10.23 9.21 -10.97
CA ASP A 58 -11.53 8.99 -11.59
C ASP A 58 -11.50 9.49 -13.04
N GLU A 59 -11.58 8.57 -13.99
CA GLU A 59 -11.63 8.90 -15.41
C GLU A 59 -12.93 9.58 -15.83
N ALA A 60 -14.05 9.27 -15.18
CA ALA A 60 -15.35 9.82 -15.53
C ALA A 60 -15.46 11.29 -15.13
N SER A 61 -14.93 11.67 -13.97
CA SER A 61 -15.00 13.03 -13.46
C SER A 61 -13.72 13.84 -13.62
N GLY A 62 -12.57 13.18 -13.79
CA GLY A 62 -11.25 13.80 -13.80
C GLY A 62 -10.69 14.15 -12.42
N PHE A 63 -11.39 13.81 -11.33
CA PHE A 63 -10.91 14.05 -9.97
C PHE A 63 -9.84 13.04 -9.53
N VAL A 64 -9.03 13.45 -8.56
CA VAL A 64 -8.03 12.60 -7.93
C VAL A 64 -8.19 12.64 -6.42
N ASP A 65 -8.53 11.49 -5.85
CA ASP A 65 -8.61 11.31 -4.40
C ASP A 65 -7.34 10.63 -3.90
N VAL A 66 -6.75 11.17 -2.84
CA VAL A 66 -5.54 10.63 -2.23
C VAL A 66 -5.84 10.17 -0.81
N TYR A 67 -5.78 8.86 -0.61
CA TYR A 67 -5.95 8.23 0.69
C TYR A 67 -4.59 7.86 1.26
N ARG A 68 -4.29 8.39 2.45
CA ARG A 68 -3.01 8.17 3.12
C ARG A 68 -3.21 7.27 4.34
N GLY A 69 -2.47 6.17 4.40
CA GLY A 69 -2.44 5.29 5.57
C GLY A 69 -1.90 5.97 6.82
N ARG A 70 -2.41 5.54 7.99
CA ARG A 70 -2.03 6.05 9.32
C ARG A 70 -0.52 6.04 9.54
N HIS A 71 0.15 5.00 9.02
CA HIS A 71 1.58 4.77 9.15
C HIS A 71 2.35 5.07 7.86
N TYR A 72 1.77 5.80 6.91
CA TYR A 72 2.47 6.13 5.66
C TYR A 72 3.74 6.95 5.92
N GLY A 73 4.85 6.43 5.40
CA GLY A 73 6.19 6.95 5.66
C GLY A 73 6.91 6.30 6.84
N LYS A 74 6.31 5.26 7.44
CA LYS A 74 6.93 4.44 8.48
C LYS A 74 7.31 3.06 7.96
N ILE A 75 8.31 2.46 8.59
CA ILE A 75 8.77 1.09 8.30
C ILE A 75 7.81 0.07 8.93
N TYR A 76 7.44 -0.95 8.14
CA TYR A 76 6.73 -2.14 8.61
C TYR A 76 7.66 -3.37 8.55
N PRO A 77 7.63 -4.28 9.54
CA PRO A 77 6.84 -4.22 10.76
C PRO A 77 7.41 -3.22 11.79
N PRO A 78 6.57 -2.67 12.70
CA PRO A 78 7.05 -1.83 13.80
C PRO A 78 7.99 -2.60 14.75
N THR A 79 8.87 -1.87 15.42
CA THR A 79 9.72 -2.44 16.47
C THR A 79 8.96 -2.48 17.78
N LYS A 80 8.95 -3.64 18.45
CA LYS A 80 8.35 -3.78 19.78
C LYS A 80 9.33 -3.27 20.83
N VAL A 81 8.92 -2.29 21.62
CA VAL A 81 9.73 -1.71 22.69
C VAL A 81 9.01 -1.88 24.02
N MET A 82 9.74 -2.37 25.02
CA MET A 82 9.26 -2.48 26.39
C MET A 82 9.52 -1.16 27.11
N THR A 83 8.48 -0.38 27.38
CA THR A 83 8.60 0.82 28.20
C THR A 83 8.19 0.53 29.64
N ARG A 84 8.97 1.06 30.58
CA ARG A 84 8.68 0.95 32.01
C ARG A 84 7.82 2.14 32.41
N HIS A 85 6.55 1.90 32.71
CA HIS A 85 5.64 2.93 33.21
C HIS A 85 5.16 2.51 34.60
N GLY A 86 5.70 3.16 35.64
CA GLY A 86 5.39 2.82 37.03
C GLY A 86 5.82 1.39 37.40
N ARG A 87 4.94 0.65 38.08
CA ARG A 87 5.18 -0.75 38.53
C ARG A 87 4.96 -1.82 37.45
N GLY A 88 4.55 -1.45 36.22
CA GLY A 88 4.29 -2.37 35.11
C GLY A 88 5.21 -2.18 33.90
N ARG A 89 5.42 -3.25 33.13
CA ARG A 89 5.98 -3.17 31.77
C ARG A 89 4.82 -3.10 30.78
N LYS A 90 4.85 -2.12 29.88
CA LYS A 90 3.90 -2.04 28.75
C LYS A 90 4.67 -2.22 27.45
N GLU A 91 4.15 -3.08 26.57
CA GLU A 91 4.64 -3.21 25.21
C GLU A 91 4.10 -2.04 24.38
N GLN A 92 5.00 -1.31 23.72
CA GLN A 92 4.66 -0.23 22.80
C GLN A 92 5.28 -0.51 21.43
N LEU A 93 4.53 -0.18 20.38
CA LEU A 93 5.02 -0.23 19.01
C LEU A 93 5.76 1.08 18.70
N GLN A 94 6.99 0.96 18.23
CA GLN A 94 7.81 2.07 17.77
C GLN A 94 7.98 2.00 16.26
N TYR A 95 7.61 3.09 15.59
CA TYR A 95 7.73 3.25 14.15
C TYR A 95 8.92 4.14 13.80
N LYS A 96 9.78 3.65 12.91
CA LYS A 96 10.86 4.44 12.30
C LYS A 96 10.40 4.99 10.96
N ASP A 97 10.90 6.17 10.59
CA ASP A 97 10.65 6.72 9.27
C ASP A 97 11.36 5.91 8.18
N CYS A 98 10.69 5.70 7.04
CA CYS A 98 11.30 5.13 5.86
C CYS A 98 11.86 6.21 4.93
N ASP A 99 12.81 5.82 4.09
CA ASP A 99 13.43 6.66 3.07
C ASP A 99 12.44 7.02 1.94
N VAL A 100 12.85 7.96 1.08
CA VAL A 100 11.99 8.49 0.01
C VAL A 100 11.67 7.43 -1.05
N GLU A 101 12.58 6.50 -1.35
CA GLU A 101 12.32 5.44 -2.34
C GLU A 101 11.28 4.47 -1.80
N THR A 102 11.37 4.09 -0.53
CA THR A 102 10.37 3.24 0.13
C THR A 102 9.00 3.93 0.19
N LYS A 103 8.93 5.24 0.49
CA LYS A 103 7.67 6.01 0.42
C LYS A 103 7.04 5.94 -0.97
N ARG A 104 7.87 6.11 -2.01
CA ARG A 104 7.43 6.02 -3.40
C ARG A 104 6.95 4.61 -3.76
N ALA A 105 7.65 3.57 -3.30
CA ALA A 105 7.25 2.18 -3.52
C ALA A 105 5.94 1.82 -2.80
N ASN A 106 5.65 2.46 -1.67
CA ASN A 106 4.39 2.33 -0.92
C ASN A 106 3.29 3.28 -1.42
N THR A 107 3.52 3.98 -2.53
CA THR A 107 2.48 4.77 -3.21
C THR A 107 1.92 3.97 -4.37
N LEU A 108 0.64 3.67 -4.29
CA LEU A 108 -0.09 2.99 -5.35
C LEU A 108 -1.02 3.96 -6.07
N THR A 109 -1.07 3.84 -7.39
CA THR A 109 -2.00 4.59 -8.21
C THR A 109 -3.05 3.66 -8.78
N LEU A 110 -4.32 4.05 -8.67
CA LEU A 110 -5.48 3.38 -9.23
C LEU A 110 -6.16 4.30 -10.23
N ARG A 111 -6.62 3.75 -11.35
CA ARG A 111 -7.57 4.38 -12.27
C ARG A 111 -8.94 3.78 -12.02
N TYR A 112 -9.90 4.63 -11.71
CA TYR A 112 -11.30 4.26 -11.66
C TYR A 112 -11.92 4.51 -13.03
N ILE A 113 -12.53 3.46 -13.56
CA ILE A 113 -13.40 3.43 -14.74
C ILE A 113 -14.77 3.03 -14.18
N PRO A 114 -15.91 3.53 -14.67
CA PRO A 114 -17.21 3.17 -14.13
C PRO A 114 -17.36 1.65 -13.85
N GLY A 115 -17.46 1.31 -12.56
CA GLY A 115 -17.57 -0.06 -12.06
C GLY A 115 -16.27 -0.84 -11.86
N HIS A 116 -15.10 -0.35 -12.28
CA HIS A 116 -13.82 -1.07 -12.29
C HIS A 116 -12.64 -0.22 -11.80
N TYR A 117 -11.78 -0.79 -10.95
CA TYR A 117 -10.52 -0.20 -10.55
C TYR A 117 -9.34 -0.93 -11.20
N GLN A 118 -8.50 -0.18 -11.90
CA GLN A 118 -7.30 -0.68 -12.55
C GLN A 118 -6.05 -0.10 -11.88
N PRO A 119 -5.11 -0.93 -11.39
CA PRO A 119 -3.85 -0.43 -10.87
C PRO A 119 -3.02 0.15 -12.01
N LEU A 120 -2.66 1.42 -11.86
CA LEU A 120 -1.66 2.08 -12.69
C LEU A 120 -0.30 1.74 -12.11
N LEU A 121 0.26 0.64 -12.58
CA LEU A 121 1.62 0.27 -12.22
C LEU A 121 2.58 1.33 -12.75
N PRO A 122 3.35 2.02 -11.89
CA PRO A 122 4.45 2.83 -12.38
C PRO A 122 5.39 1.88 -13.12
N GLU A 123 5.61 2.17 -14.40
CA GLU A 123 6.36 1.38 -15.37
C GLU A 123 7.55 0.60 -14.76
N LEU A 124 7.31 -0.64 -14.32
CA LEU A 124 8.35 -1.66 -14.10
C LEU A 124 9.16 -1.93 -15.38
N THR A 125 8.68 -1.42 -16.52
CA THR A 125 9.31 -1.40 -17.84
C THR A 125 10.53 -0.49 -17.95
N LYS A 126 10.65 0.60 -17.15
CA LYS A 126 11.83 1.49 -17.22
C LYS A 126 12.91 1.13 -16.20
N MET A 127 12.53 0.84 -14.95
CA MET A 127 13.50 0.58 -13.88
C MET A 127 14.27 -0.74 -14.03
N SER A 128 13.68 -1.78 -14.65
CA SER A 128 14.39 -3.04 -14.91
C SER A 128 15.44 -2.92 -16.03
N ASN A 129 15.20 -2.05 -17.01
CA ASN A 129 16.13 -1.76 -18.09
C ASN A 129 17.33 -0.93 -17.63
N GLU A 130 17.12 0.00 -16.69
CA GLU A 130 18.20 0.81 -16.12
C GLU A 130 19.16 -0.01 -15.24
N ARG A 131 18.63 -0.91 -14.40
CA ARG A 131 19.45 -1.84 -13.61
C ARG A 131 20.28 -2.79 -14.48
N ARG A 132 19.73 -3.28 -15.61
CA ARG A 132 20.47 -4.09 -16.59
C ARG A 132 21.55 -3.29 -17.33
N LYS A 133 21.30 -2.02 -17.65
CA LYS A 133 22.30 -1.15 -18.28
C LYS A 133 23.45 -0.82 -17.33
N ALA A 134 23.17 -0.54 -16.06
CA ALA A 134 24.20 -0.29 -15.05
C ALA A 134 25.11 -1.52 -14.84
N SER A 135 24.53 -2.71 -14.69
CA SER A 135 25.27 -3.97 -14.57
C SER A 135 26.13 -4.31 -15.80
N LYS A 136 25.70 -3.91 -17.01
CA LYS A 136 26.45 -4.15 -18.25
C LYS A 136 27.60 -3.16 -18.43
N ALA A 137 27.42 -1.90 -17.98
CA ALA A 137 28.48 -0.89 -17.98
C ALA A 137 29.61 -1.26 -16.99
N GLU A 138 29.27 -1.77 -15.82
CA GLU A 138 30.23 -2.17 -14.79
C GLU A 138 31.07 -3.39 -15.21
N ARG A 139 30.47 -4.39 -15.89
CA ARG A 139 31.22 -5.51 -16.49
C ARG A 139 32.16 -5.07 -17.62
N CYS A 140 31.74 -4.11 -18.44
CA CYS A 140 32.55 -3.60 -19.56
C CYS A 140 33.79 -2.82 -19.09
N MET A 141 33.76 -2.23 -17.89
CA MET A 141 34.93 -1.55 -17.30
C MET A 141 35.93 -2.53 -16.66
N ILE A 142 35.47 -3.69 -16.17
CA ILE A 142 36.33 -4.72 -15.57
C ILE A 142 37.09 -5.52 -16.64
N GLU A 143 36.49 -5.75 -17.81
CA GLU A 143 37.12 -6.47 -18.94
C GLU A 143 38.12 -5.63 -19.77
N ARG A 144 38.31 -4.34 -19.44
CA ARG A 144 39.25 -3.43 -20.13
C ARG A 144 40.49 -3.06 -19.30
N ARG A 145 40.76 -3.75 -18.20
CA ARG A 145 42.01 -3.70 -17.43
C ARG A 145 42.73 -5.02 -17.54
#